data_AF-A0A7J4SAD1-F1
#
_entry.id   AF-A0A7J4SAD1-F1
#
_cell.length_a   1.000
_cell.length_b   1.000
_cell.length_c   1.000
_cell.angle_alpha   90.00
_cell.angle_beta   90.00
_cell.angle_gamma   90.00
#
_symmetry.space_group_name_H-M   'P 1'
#
loop_
_entity.id
_entity.type
_entity.pdbx_description
1 polymer ?
#
loop_
_entity_poly.entity_id
_entity_poly.type
_entity_poly.pdbx_seq_one_letter_code
_entity_poly.pdbx_strand_id
1 'polypeptide(L)'
;MPSRPYKDLVIYGCFVLNRLVAGLGIDLYQENLEVKLDAILPRQAGISKEEVKREIKSNHFMTERVLEALVRDAYVTVEQVEGHYRVRITKEGVLHIRKYNEFYLKIYQEQIRDHYRFTKPPFWLRP
;
A
#
# COMPACT_ATOMS: atom_id res chain seq x y z
N MET A 1 16.52 -9.13 25.12
CA MET A 1 16.20 -7.91 24.35
C MET A 1 14.72 -7.95 24.01
N PRO A 2 13.92 -6.91 24.27
CA PRO A 2 12.53 -6.93 23.84
C PRO A 2 12.54 -6.93 22.31
N SER A 3 12.09 -8.02 21.69
CA SER A 3 11.91 -8.06 20.25
C SER A 3 10.91 -6.95 19.92
N ARG A 4 11.29 -6.00 19.06
CA ARG A 4 10.30 -5.09 18.51
C ARG A 4 9.25 -5.98 17.84
N PRO A 5 7.97 -5.93 18.25
CA PRO A 5 6.95 -6.71 17.58
C PRO A 5 6.95 -6.30 16.11
N TYR A 6 6.98 -7.28 15.21
CA TYR A 6 6.81 -7.02 13.79
C TYR A 6 5.50 -6.25 13.59
N LYS A 7 5.47 -5.36 12.60
CA LYS A 7 4.20 -4.74 12.21
C LYS A 7 3.27 -5.83 11.70
N ASP A 8 1.97 -5.57 11.77
CA ASP A 8 0.97 -6.45 11.19
C ASP A 8 1.24 -6.65 9.68
N LEU A 9 0.98 -7.86 9.18
CA LEU A 9 1.09 -8.18 7.75
C LEU A 9 0.23 -7.25 6.90
N VAL A 10 -0.92 -6.80 7.42
CA VAL A 10 -1.79 -5.83 6.75
C VAL A 10 -1.04 -4.51 6.53
N ILE A 11 -0.35 -4.01 7.55
CA ILE A 11 0.40 -2.74 7.47
C ILE A 11 1.57 -2.88 6.49
N TYR A 12 2.30 -4.00 6.54
CA TYR A 12 3.37 -4.24 5.58
C TYR A 12 2.84 -4.34 4.15
N GLY A 13 1.73 -5.04 3.93
CA GLY A 13 1.05 -5.12 2.65
C GLY A 13 0.70 -3.74 2.11
N CYS A 14 0.18 -2.84 2.96
CA CYS A 14 -0.14 -1.47 2.56
C CYS A 14 1.07 -0.66 2.11
N PHE A 15 2.23 -0.83 2.74
CA PHE A 15 3.45 -0.16 2.27
C PHE A 15 3.85 -0.63 0.87
N VAL A 16 3.79 -1.95 0.63
CA VAL A 16 4.11 -2.51 -0.68
C VAL A 16 3.13 -2.02 -1.75
N LEU A 17 1.82 -2.05 -1.47
CA LEU A 17 0.80 -1.59 -2.41
C LEU A 17 0.94 -0.09 -2.72
N ASN A 18 1.16 0.75 -1.71
CA ASN A 18 1.40 2.18 -1.93
C ASN A 18 2.66 2.42 -2.76
N ARG A 19 3.74 1.66 -2.52
CA ARG A 19 4.97 1.77 -3.31
C ARG A 19 4.76 1.38 -4.77
N LEU A 20 4.00 0.30 -5.02
CA LEU A 20 3.64 -0.13 -6.38
C LEU A 20 2.79 0.91 -7.10
N VAL A 21 1.75 1.45 -6.44
CA VAL A 21 0.91 2.53 -6.97
C VAL A 21 1.75 3.77 -7.30
N ALA A 22 2.65 4.17 -6.40
CA ALA A 22 3.55 5.30 -6.64
C ALA A 22 4.45 5.06 -7.87
N GLY A 23 4.87 3.82 -8.11
CA GLY A 23 5.61 3.43 -9.31
C GLY A 23 4.81 3.54 -10.62
N LEU A 24 3.48 3.51 -10.56
CA LEU A 24 2.60 3.73 -11.71
C LEU A 24 2.38 5.21 -12.02
N GLY A 25 2.68 6.12 -11.09
CA GLY A 25 2.46 7.55 -11.25
C GLY A 25 0.98 7.93 -11.37
N ILE A 26 0.08 7.14 -10.78
CA ILE A 26 -1.37 7.35 -10.82
C ILE A 26 -1.87 8.09 -9.57
N ASP A 27 -2.83 8.98 -9.76
CA ASP A 27 -3.67 9.48 -8.68
C ASP A 27 -4.77 8.45 -8.39
N LEU A 28 -4.88 8.00 -7.13
CA LEU A 28 -5.88 7.03 -6.67
C LEU A 28 -7.29 7.62 -6.60
N TYR A 29 -7.42 8.93 -6.56
CA TYR A 29 -8.71 9.61 -6.36
C TYR A 29 -9.23 10.31 -7.63
N GLN A 30 -8.51 10.16 -8.74
CA GLN A 30 -8.94 10.70 -10.02
C GLN A 30 -10.23 10.05 -10.54
N GLU A 31 -10.96 10.82 -11.35
CA GLU A 31 -12.10 10.31 -12.10
C GLU A 31 -11.67 9.22 -13.10
N ASN A 32 -12.55 8.24 -13.31
CA ASN A 32 -12.37 7.13 -14.25
C ASN A 32 -11.10 6.29 -14.03
N LEU A 33 -10.63 6.19 -12.77
CA LEU A 33 -9.45 5.40 -12.40
C LEU A 33 -9.48 3.99 -13.00
N GLU A 34 -10.58 3.25 -12.84
CA GLU A 34 -10.69 1.87 -13.27
C GLU A 34 -10.47 1.67 -14.77
N VAL A 35 -10.94 2.59 -15.60
CA VAL A 35 -10.75 2.55 -17.06
C VAL A 35 -9.28 2.84 -17.41
N LYS A 36 -8.66 3.78 -16.69
CA LYS A 36 -7.23 4.10 -16.89
C LYS A 36 -6.33 2.96 -16.46
N LEU A 37 -6.69 2.21 -15.42
CA LEU A 37 -5.93 1.06 -14.95
C LEU A 37 -5.78 0.00 -16.04
N ASP A 38 -6.83 -0.24 -16.84
CA ASP A 38 -6.78 -1.23 -17.91
C ASP A 38 -5.73 -0.88 -18.99
N ALA A 39 -5.42 0.41 -19.18
CA ALA A 39 -4.36 0.86 -20.08
C ALA A 39 -2.95 0.87 -19.44
N ILE A 40 -2.87 1.08 -18.13
CA ILE A 40 -1.59 1.29 -17.40
C ILE A 40 -1.01 -0.03 -16.90
N LEU A 41 -1.83 -0.88 -16.29
CA LEU A 41 -1.38 -2.11 -15.63
C LEU A 41 -0.63 -3.07 -16.56
N PRO A 42 -0.98 -3.27 -17.84
CA PRO A 42 -0.21 -4.15 -18.73
C PRO A 42 1.22 -3.67 -19.01
N ARG A 43 1.50 -2.38 -18.84
CA ARG A 43 2.80 -1.76 -19.14
C ARG A 43 3.71 -1.64 -17.93
N GLN A 44 3.26 -2.12 -16.77
CA GLN A 44 4.01 -1.93 -15.53
C GLN A 44 5.29 -2.80 -15.52
N ALA A 45 6.41 -2.18 -15.17
CA ALA A 45 7.67 -2.89 -14.99
C ALA A 45 7.66 -3.81 -13.76
N GLY A 46 6.90 -3.43 -12.71
CA GLY A 46 6.97 -4.07 -11.40
C GLY A 46 8.24 -3.70 -10.63
N ILE A 47 8.37 -4.23 -9.42
CA ILE A 47 9.53 -4.03 -8.55
C ILE A 47 10.16 -5.35 -8.11
N SER A 48 11.42 -5.30 -7.70
CA SER A 48 12.15 -6.46 -7.21
C SER A 48 11.81 -6.81 -5.75
N LYS A 49 12.10 -8.04 -5.34
CA LYS A 49 11.97 -8.48 -3.94
C LYS A 49 12.83 -7.65 -2.97
N GLU A 50 14.01 -7.19 -3.40
CA GLU A 50 14.86 -6.33 -2.57
C GLU A 50 14.28 -4.93 -2.41
N GLU A 51 13.58 -4.39 -3.42
CA GLU A 51 12.84 -3.13 -3.26
C GLU A 51 11.67 -3.29 -2.29
N VAL A 52 10.92 -4.40 -2.37
CA VAL A 52 9.85 -4.73 -1.40
C VAL A 52 10.42 -4.79 0.02
N LYS A 53 11.53 -5.50 0.21
CA LYS A 53 12.22 -5.63 1.51
C LYS A 53 12.67 -4.28 2.07
N ARG A 54 13.19 -3.39 1.21
CA ARG A 54 13.59 -2.02 1.59
C ARG A 54 12.38 -1.19 2.02
N GLU A 55 11.27 -1.31 1.30
CA GLU A 55 10.02 -0.60 1.60
C GLU A 55 9.47 -0.98 2.98
N ILE A 56 9.37 -2.28 3.26
CA ILE A 56 8.86 -2.77 4.55
C ILE A 56 9.89 -2.70 5.68
N LYS A 57 11.16 -2.42 5.36
CA LYS A 57 12.31 -2.36 6.29
C LYS A 57 12.41 -3.59 7.17
N SER A 58 12.32 -4.77 6.56
CA SER A 58 12.28 -6.06 7.26
C SER A 58 13.26 -7.08 6.67
N ASN A 59 13.21 -8.31 7.16
CA ASN A 59 14.06 -9.41 6.72
C ASN A 59 13.43 -10.22 5.55
N HIS A 60 14.20 -11.17 5.03
CA HIS A 60 13.80 -12.00 3.88
C HIS A 60 12.53 -12.80 4.16
N PHE A 61 12.48 -13.48 5.30
CA PHE A 61 11.34 -14.29 5.74
C PHE A 61 10.05 -13.48 5.80
N MET A 62 10.09 -12.28 6.40
CA MET A 62 8.92 -11.41 6.46
C MET A 62 8.53 -10.89 5.08
N THR A 63 9.51 -10.59 4.23
CA THR A 63 9.26 -10.15 2.84
C THR A 63 8.49 -11.22 2.06
N GLU A 64 8.89 -12.49 2.19
CA GLU A 64 8.19 -13.61 1.56
C GLU A 64 6.77 -13.74 2.08
N ARG A 65 6.57 -13.75 3.40
CA ARG A 65 5.24 -13.84 4.00
C ARG A 65 4.30 -12.72 3.56
N VAL A 66 4.82 -11.50 3.41
CA VAL A 66 4.04 -10.36 2.90
C VAL A 66 3.67 -10.59 1.44
N LEU A 67 4.61 -11.01 0.60
CA LEU A 67 4.32 -11.31 -0.81
C LEU A 67 3.33 -12.46 -0.97
N GLU A 68 3.48 -13.54 -0.21
CA GLU A 68 2.55 -14.67 -0.19
C GLU A 68 1.14 -14.22 0.19
N ALA A 69 1.00 -13.36 1.22
CA ALA A 69 -0.29 -12.82 1.62
C ALA A 69 -0.91 -11.96 0.51
N LEU A 70 -0.12 -11.05 -0.09
CA LEU A 70 -0.61 -10.18 -1.16
C LEU A 70 -1.00 -10.96 -2.43
N VAL A 71 -0.28 -12.04 -2.75
CA VAL A 71 -0.62 -12.93 -3.88
C VAL A 71 -1.88 -13.73 -3.59
N ARG A 72 -1.98 -14.31 -2.38
CA ARG A 72 -3.17 -15.06 -1.95
C ARG A 72 -4.43 -14.20 -2.04
N ASP A 73 -4.33 -12.93 -1.67
CA ASP A 73 -5.45 -11.99 -1.68
C ASP A 73 -5.63 -11.32 -3.07
N ALA A 74 -4.92 -11.80 -4.09
CA ALA A 74 -4.95 -11.34 -5.48
C ALA A 74 -4.62 -9.85 -5.69
N TYR A 75 -3.91 -9.21 -4.76
CA TYR A 75 -3.52 -7.80 -4.86
C TYR A 75 -2.26 -7.59 -5.68
N VAL A 76 -1.41 -8.61 -5.78
CA VAL A 76 -0.19 -8.57 -6.59
C VAL A 76 -0.01 -9.88 -7.34
N THR A 77 0.72 -9.81 -8.44
CA THR A 77 1.32 -10.97 -9.11
C THR A 77 2.82 -10.95 -8.94
N VAL A 78 3.42 -12.14 -8.85
CA VAL A 78 4.87 -12.31 -8.73
C VAL A 78 5.32 -13.22 -9.86
N GLU A 79 6.16 -12.70 -10.74
CA GLU A 79 6.87 -13.48 -11.75
C GLU A 79 8.31 -13.69 -11.32
N GLN A 80 8.83 -14.90 -11.54
CA GLN A 80 10.23 -15.20 -11.34
C GLN A 80 10.90 -15.42 -12.70
N VAL A 81 11.80 -14.52 -13.08
CA VAL A 81 12.57 -14.60 -14.33
C VAL A 81 14.05 -14.65 -13.97
N GLU A 82 14.72 -15.74 -14.34
CA GLU A 82 16.16 -15.94 -14.09
C GLU A 82 16.57 -15.74 -12.60
N GLY A 83 15.71 -16.17 -11.67
CA GLY A 83 15.94 -16.01 -10.23
C GLY A 83 15.57 -14.63 -9.67
N HIS A 84 15.20 -13.67 -10.52
CA HIS A 84 14.74 -12.35 -10.11
C HIS A 84 13.22 -12.29 -9.99
N TYR A 85 12.75 -11.74 -8.87
CA TYR A 85 11.34 -11.50 -8.64
C TYR A 85 10.92 -10.21 -9.35
N ARG A 86 9.76 -10.26 -10.00
CA ARG A 86 9.07 -9.10 -10.55
C ARG A 86 7.67 -9.06 -9.98
N VAL A 87 7.48 -8.17 -9.00
CA VAL A 87 6.21 -7.98 -8.28
C VAL A 87 5.42 -6.88 -8.97
N ARG A 88 4.19 -7.17 -9.36
CA ARG A 88 3.29 -6.26 -10.07
C ARG A 88 1.97 -6.14 -9.33
N ILE A 89 1.36 -4.97 -9.33
CA ILE A 89 0.05 -4.77 -8.70
C ILE A 89 -1.08 -5.14 -9.65
N THR A 90 -2.15 -5.70 -9.12
CA THR A 90 -3.39 -5.98 -9.86
C THR A 90 -4.37 -4.82 -9.75
N LYS A 91 -5.46 -4.84 -10.52
CA LYS A 91 -6.54 -3.85 -10.42
C LYS A 91 -7.16 -3.88 -9.02
N GLU A 92 -7.37 -5.08 -8.51
CA GLU A 92 -7.88 -5.40 -7.18
C GLU A 92 -6.97 -4.82 -6.09
N GLY A 93 -5.64 -4.94 -6.24
CA GLY A 93 -4.67 -4.34 -5.32
C GLY A 93 -4.75 -2.81 -5.28
N VAL A 94 -4.91 -2.16 -6.44
CA VAL A 94 -5.08 -0.69 -6.51
C VAL A 94 -6.38 -0.26 -5.84
N LEU A 95 -7.48 -0.96 -6.11
CA LEU A 95 -8.78 -0.64 -5.53
C LEU A 95 -8.81 -0.92 -4.01
N HIS A 96 -8.13 -1.97 -3.56
CA HIS A 96 -7.97 -2.27 -2.15
C HIS A 96 -7.24 -1.14 -1.41
N ILE A 97 -6.07 -0.71 -1.91
CA ILE A 97 -5.29 0.34 -1.23
C ILE A 97 -6.00 1.69 -1.25
N ARG A 98 -6.78 1.99 -2.30
CA ARG A 98 -7.68 3.15 -2.30
C ARG A 98 -8.67 3.11 -1.13
N LYS A 99 -9.44 2.02 -1.01
CA LYS A 99 -10.41 1.85 0.09
C LYS A 99 -9.76 1.88 1.46
N TYR A 100 -8.59 1.26 1.59
CA TYR A 100 -7.85 1.23 2.85
C TYR A 100 -7.35 2.62 3.26
N ASN A 101 -6.83 3.39 2.31
CA ASN A 101 -6.39 4.76 2.56
C ASN A 101 -7.58 5.67 2.93
N GLU A 102 -8.72 5.54 2.24
CA GLU A 102 -9.96 6.26 2.59
C GLU A 102 -10.43 5.92 4.01
N PHE A 103 -10.39 4.65 4.39
CA PHE A 103 -10.73 4.20 5.74
C PHE A 103 -9.82 4.85 6.80
N TYR A 104 -8.50 4.78 6.62
CA TYR A 104 -7.57 5.39 7.56
C TYR A 104 -7.71 6.90 7.65
N LEU A 105 -7.88 7.59 6.52
CA LEU A 105 -8.14 9.02 6.49
C LEU A 105 -9.37 9.39 7.32
N LYS A 106 -10.45 8.61 7.21
CA LYS A 106 -11.67 8.80 8.01
C LYS A 106 -11.41 8.61 9.51
N ILE A 107 -10.69 7.54 9.89
CA ILE A 107 -10.32 7.31 11.30
C ILE A 107 -9.47 8.45 11.84
N TYR A 108 -8.47 8.91 11.10
CA TYR A 108 -7.63 10.04 11.50
C TYR A 108 -8.45 11.32 11.65
N GLN A 109 -9.37 11.61 10.74
CA GLN A 109 -10.25 12.78 10.83
C GLN A 109 -11.12 12.73 12.10
N GLU A 110 -11.73 11.59 12.41
CA GLU A 110 -12.51 11.42 13.63
C GLU A 110 -11.66 11.56 14.89
N GLN A 111 -10.46 10.96 14.93
CA GLN A 111 -9.53 11.12 16.06
C GLN A 111 -9.11 12.57 16.26
N ILE A 112 -8.82 13.29 15.18
CA ILE A 112 -8.50 14.72 15.22
C ILE A 112 -9.69 15.50 15.76
N ARG A 113 -10.91 15.22 15.25
CA ARG A 113 -12.14 15.89 15.70
C ARG A 113 -12.39 15.65 17.19
N ASP A 114 -12.22 14.43 17.67
CA ASP A 114 -12.42 14.08 19.08
C ASP A 114 -11.34 14.70 19.97
N HIS A 115 -10.09 14.75 19.50
CA HIS A 115 -8.99 15.43 20.20
C HIS A 115 -9.27 16.93 20.38
N TYR A 116 -9.77 17.60 19.34
CA TYR A 116 -10.14 19.03 19.39
C TYR A 116 -11.60 19.28 19.80
N ARG A 117 -12.31 18.25 20.28
CA ARG A 117 -13.69 18.41 20.79
C ARG A 117 -13.74 19.26 22.05
N PHE A 118 -12.69 19.18 22.86
CA PHE A 118 -12.57 19.89 24.14
C PHE A 118 -11.44 20.95 24.10
N THR A 119 -10.84 21.20 22.95
CA THR A 119 -9.70 22.11 22.78
C THR A 119 -9.79 22.82 21.43
N LYS A 120 -9.58 24.14 21.36
CA LYS A 120 -9.74 24.87 20.09
C LYS A 120 -8.82 24.28 18.99
N PRO A 121 -9.34 23.89 17.82
CA PRO A 121 -8.50 23.41 16.74
C PRO A 121 -7.54 24.52 16.25
N PRO A 122 -6.29 24.15 15.92
CA PRO A 122 -5.33 25.08 15.34
C PRO A 122 -5.81 25.62 13.98
N PHE A 123 -5.25 26.75 13.56
CA PHE A 123 -5.80 27.53 12.43
C PHE A 123 -5.82 26.77 11.09
N TRP A 124 -4.90 25.83 10.87
CA TRP A 124 -4.83 25.00 9.67
C TRP A 124 -5.86 23.86 9.62
N LEU A 125 -6.60 23.64 10.71
CA LEU A 125 -7.64 22.60 10.80
C LEU A 125 -9.06 23.19 10.81
N ARG A 126 -9.18 24.50 10.64
CA ARG A 126 -10.47 25.19 10.55
C ARG A 126 -10.94 25.17 9.08
N PRO A 127 -12.23 24.89 8.82
CA PRO A 127 -12.79 24.90 7.46
C PRO A 127 -12.76 26.29 6.83
#